data_AF-A0A1Z9QMM7-F1
#
_entry.id   AF-A0A1Z9QMM7-F1
#
_cell.length_a   1.000
_cell.length_b   1.000
_cell.length_c   1.000
_cell.angle_alpha   90.00
_cell.angle_beta   90.00
_cell.angle_gamma   90.00
#
_symmetry.space_group_name_H-M   'P 1'
#
loop_
_entity.id
_entity.type
_entity.pdbx_description
1 polymer ?
#
loop_
_entity_poly.entity_id
_entity_poly.type
_entity_poly.pdbx_seq_one_letter_code
_entity_poly.pdbx_strand_id
1 'polypeptide(L)'
;MISMEILRIHFPVFQLNSHRGRSRVIYCERKFQSTIPQFTFLLLPLLDGIFAMEMELRLSNDSPLLSSVQAFIRSTLNEVGLPEPTVTGLEQLVSEVIIHTVDHAYPHGEQGAIIVKVTESMGKFELTICDDGVPQDIQRLETELIQGPINLPGLRNALDTGILDEVHWTALGPNGKALHLIKWLHDKSVHEGDSKPASQDEPLAPTQEYDVRRSRPEEALQISQLIYRIYGNTYFNEDLYYPERVAAQHANGKVLSIVATDRDGYLAGHCALEFNDAGPVAEVGQAAVDPRHRGRGLLNQMKGALDKEAQDIGLAGWYADSVTVHIYTQKSNAHHGGHICGVGLGVSPKNESFAGIAEELSQRVSCVIYFHWVTEPAEREVFIPERHQQIVSEIYENLGCPIRFGTASPSHQAHGTLSIKVNPRAHFAAIHITTLGQDTVQSIRRAARELVELSHVEALVVELPLENPGTPDACEALEQHGFGFTGIGPHFTTNGDVIKLEYLIEPLEKQPIKLFEPFAERLVDYALDEQKRVRESM
;
A
#
# COMPACT_ATOMS: atom_id res chain seq x y z
N MET A 1 33.50 -9.72 16.66
CA MET A 1 33.70 -10.69 15.56
C MET A 1 32.86 -11.91 15.85
N ILE A 2 31.63 -11.92 15.34
CA ILE A 2 30.73 -13.07 15.43
C ILE A 2 30.26 -13.32 14.00
N SER A 3 30.52 -14.53 13.54
CA SER A 3 30.28 -15.04 12.19
C SER A 3 28.79 -15.22 11.93
N MET A 4 28.25 -14.57 10.90
CA MET A 4 26.98 -14.99 10.29
C MET A 4 27.20 -16.34 9.60
N GLU A 5 26.71 -17.43 10.18
CA GLU A 5 26.52 -18.67 9.42
C GLU A 5 25.26 -18.53 8.58
N ILE A 6 25.45 -18.29 7.28
CA ILE A 6 24.41 -18.49 6.27
C ILE A 6 24.16 -20.00 6.21
N LEU A 7 23.00 -20.45 6.69
CA LEU A 7 22.58 -21.83 6.52
C LEU A 7 22.22 -22.05 5.03
N ARG A 8 23.23 -22.36 4.20
CA ARG A 8 23.03 -22.81 2.82
C ARG A 8 22.44 -24.21 2.85
N ILE A 9 21.12 -24.31 2.81
CA ILE A 9 20.46 -25.57 2.46
C ILE A 9 20.86 -25.90 1.01
N HIS A 10 21.75 -26.88 0.86
CA HIS A 10 22.12 -27.40 -0.46
C HIS A 10 20.96 -28.23 -1.00
N PHE A 11 20.25 -27.71 -1.99
CA PHE A 11 19.45 -28.56 -2.87
C PHE A 11 20.39 -29.33 -3.82
N PRO A 12 20.04 -30.57 -4.22
CA PRO A 12 20.80 -31.29 -5.21
C PRO A 12 20.83 -30.48 -6.51
N VAL A 13 22.03 -30.09 -6.93
CA VAL A 13 22.27 -29.60 -8.29
C VAL A 13 21.90 -30.74 -9.24
N PHE A 14 20.74 -30.66 -9.88
CA PHE A 14 20.38 -31.59 -10.94
C PHE A 14 21.20 -31.23 -12.18
N GLN A 15 22.39 -31.83 -12.30
CA GLN A 15 23.09 -31.89 -13.58
C GLN A 15 22.34 -32.85 -14.51
N LEU A 16 21.47 -32.31 -15.35
CA LEU A 16 20.97 -33.05 -16.51
C LEU A 16 22.08 -33.15 -17.55
N ASN A 17 22.75 -34.30 -17.60
CA ASN A 17 23.68 -34.62 -18.67
C ASN A 17 22.94 -34.61 -20.02
N SER A 18 23.33 -33.70 -20.90
CA SER A 18 22.87 -33.67 -22.27
C SER A 18 23.98 -34.08 -23.22
N HIS A 19 23.60 -34.80 -24.28
CA HIS A 19 24.49 -35.43 -25.25
C HIS A 19 25.31 -34.45 -26.13
N ARG A 20 25.47 -33.17 -25.74
CA ARG A 20 26.20 -32.14 -26.51
C ARG A 20 27.03 -31.16 -25.65
N GLY A 21 27.56 -31.58 -24.51
CA GLY A 21 28.68 -30.87 -23.85
C GLY A 21 28.41 -29.45 -23.33
N ARG A 22 27.14 -29.02 -23.18
CA ARG A 22 26.78 -27.80 -22.44
C ARG A 22 26.24 -28.19 -21.06
N SER A 23 26.89 -27.70 -20.01
CA SER A 23 26.40 -27.79 -18.63
C SER A 23 25.12 -26.97 -18.48
N ARG A 24 24.08 -27.57 -17.91
CA ARG A 24 22.75 -26.98 -17.72
C ARG A 24 22.58 -26.60 -16.24
N VAL A 25 22.06 -25.41 -15.95
CA VAL A 25 21.77 -24.96 -14.58
C VAL A 25 20.37 -24.37 -14.55
N ILE A 26 19.46 -24.98 -13.79
CA ILE A 26 18.20 -24.38 -13.37
C ILE A 26 18.45 -23.84 -11.97
N TYR A 27 18.16 -22.56 -11.74
CA TYR A 27 18.23 -21.95 -10.42
C TYR A 27 16.81 -21.64 -9.95
N CYS A 28 16.43 -22.25 -8.83
CA CYS A 28 15.16 -21.98 -8.14
C CYS A 28 15.55 -21.50 -6.74
N GLU A 29 15.21 -20.26 -6.41
CA GLU A 29 15.43 -19.68 -5.09
C GLU A 29 14.09 -19.53 -4.40
N ARG A 30 13.94 -20.19 -3.24
CA ARG A 30 12.83 -19.98 -2.33
C ARG A 30 13.34 -19.07 -1.21
N LYS A 31 12.88 -17.81 -1.18
CA LYS A 31 13.20 -16.90 -0.10
C LYS A 31 12.09 -16.95 0.95
N PHE A 32 12.48 -17.20 2.20
CA PHE A 32 11.63 -16.96 3.36
C PHE A 32 12.05 -15.62 3.97
N GLN A 33 11.17 -14.62 3.97
CA GLN A 33 11.38 -13.43 4.80
C GLN A 33 10.93 -13.78 6.23
N SER A 34 11.88 -14.06 7.12
CA SER A 34 11.63 -14.10 8.56
C SER A 34 12.20 -12.83 9.21
N THR A 35 11.34 -11.93 9.67
CA THR A 35 11.71 -10.80 10.53
C THR A 35 11.68 -11.21 12.00
N ILE A 36 12.62 -12.08 12.44
CA ILE A 36 12.78 -12.37 13.88
C ILE A 36 14.27 -12.45 14.24
N PRO A 37 14.78 -11.61 15.17
CA PRO A 37 16.10 -11.79 15.76
C PRO A 37 16.12 -13.08 16.58
N GLN A 38 17.15 -13.92 16.41
CA GLN A 38 17.32 -15.19 17.12
C GLN A 38 17.41 -14.97 18.64
N PHE A 39 16.28 -14.99 19.35
CA PHE A 39 16.18 -15.51 20.72
C PHE A 39 14.74 -15.96 20.98
N THR A 40 14.61 -17.21 21.45
CA THR A 40 13.46 -17.87 22.12
C THR A 40 12.91 -19.08 21.35
N PHE A 41 13.60 -20.21 21.55
CA PHE A 41 13.08 -21.56 21.32
C PHE A 41 11.94 -21.83 22.33
N LEU A 42 10.67 -21.52 21.98
CA LEU A 42 9.47 -22.07 22.64
C LEU A 42 8.15 -21.58 21.99
N LEU A 43 7.97 -21.70 20.67
CA LEU A 43 6.69 -21.42 19.98
C LEU A 43 6.61 -22.22 18.67
N LEU A 44 6.40 -23.52 18.77
CA LEU A 44 6.42 -24.45 17.63
C LEU A 44 5.06 -24.82 16.99
N PRO A 45 3.87 -24.36 17.47
CA PRO A 45 2.63 -24.47 16.69
C PRO A 45 2.04 -23.14 16.20
N LEU A 46 2.81 -22.04 16.19
CA LEU A 46 2.36 -20.69 15.78
C LEU A 46 3.03 -20.17 14.48
N LEU A 47 3.63 -21.07 13.69
CA LEU A 47 4.48 -20.72 12.53
C LEU A 47 3.91 -21.16 11.17
N ASP A 48 2.69 -21.67 11.09
CA ASP A 48 2.10 -22.15 9.82
C ASP A 48 1.34 -21.08 9.00
N GLY A 49 1.53 -19.78 9.27
CA GLY A 49 0.78 -18.70 8.61
C GLY A 49 1.57 -17.44 8.19
N ILE A 50 2.91 -17.49 8.15
CA ILE A 50 3.78 -16.33 7.87
C ILE A 50 4.39 -16.37 6.45
N PHE A 51 3.81 -17.15 5.53
CA PHE A 51 4.44 -17.36 4.24
C PHE A 51 3.74 -16.60 3.13
N ALA A 52 4.26 -15.42 2.79
CA ALA A 52 4.15 -14.95 1.40
C ALA A 52 4.93 -15.97 0.55
N MET A 53 4.23 -16.69 -0.32
CA MET A 53 4.89 -17.61 -1.22
C MET A 53 5.53 -16.77 -2.32
N GLU A 54 6.86 -16.63 -2.31
CA GLU A 54 7.62 -16.05 -3.41
C GLU A 54 8.53 -17.10 -4.02
N MET A 55 8.35 -17.36 -5.31
CA MET A 55 9.18 -18.28 -6.07
C MET A 55 9.56 -17.65 -7.40
N GLU A 56 10.82 -17.83 -7.79
CA GLU A 56 11.35 -17.35 -9.06
C GLU A 56 12.00 -18.50 -9.83
N LEU A 57 11.66 -18.59 -11.11
CA LEU A 57 12.27 -19.50 -12.07
C LEU A 57 12.88 -18.68 -13.20
N ARG A 58 14.20 -18.80 -13.38
CA ARG A 58 14.94 -18.15 -14.46
C ARG A 58 15.24 -19.15 -15.59
N LEU A 59 14.83 -18.79 -16.80
CA LEU A 59 14.90 -19.60 -18.00
C LEU A 59 15.79 -18.92 -19.05
N SER A 60 16.49 -19.73 -19.84
CA SER A 60 17.17 -19.26 -21.06
C SER A 60 16.16 -19.21 -22.19
N ASN A 61 16.16 -18.13 -22.98
CA ASN A 61 15.23 -17.98 -24.10
C ASN A 61 15.46 -19.02 -25.22
N ASP A 62 16.68 -19.53 -25.39
CA ASP A 62 17.03 -20.55 -26.40
C ASP A 62 16.59 -21.98 -26.01
N SER A 63 16.19 -22.19 -24.76
CA SER A 63 15.73 -23.47 -24.24
C SER A 63 14.82 -23.27 -23.03
N PRO A 64 13.57 -22.82 -23.22
CA PRO A 64 12.67 -22.42 -22.12
C PRO A 64 12.19 -23.59 -21.24
N LEU A 65 12.57 -24.85 -21.55
CA LEU A 65 12.22 -26.05 -20.78
C LEU A 65 10.72 -26.10 -20.39
N LEU A 66 9.81 -25.85 -21.34
CA LEU A 66 8.38 -25.63 -21.11
C LEU A 66 7.72 -26.67 -20.19
N SER A 67 8.03 -27.97 -20.34
CA SER A 67 7.47 -29.01 -19.47
C SER A 67 7.85 -28.86 -17.99
N SER A 68 9.04 -28.30 -17.70
CA SER A 68 9.46 -27.99 -16.34
C SER A 68 8.73 -26.77 -15.79
N VAL A 69 8.48 -25.76 -16.63
CA VAL A 69 7.69 -24.58 -16.25
C VAL A 69 6.24 -24.98 -15.97
N GLN A 70 5.64 -25.78 -16.84
CA GLN A 70 4.29 -26.32 -16.67
C GLN A 70 4.16 -27.09 -15.35
N ALA A 71 5.09 -28.00 -15.08
CA ALA A 71 5.11 -28.75 -13.83
C ALA A 71 5.26 -27.83 -12.61
N PHE A 72 6.14 -26.82 -12.68
CA PHE A 72 6.33 -25.83 -11.61
C PHE A 72 5.05 -25.03 -11.34
N ILE A 73 4.44 -24.47 -12.38
CA ILE A 73 3.20 -23.68 -12.26
C ILE A 73 2.05 -24.53 -11.76
N ARG A 74 1.81 -25.70 -12.36
CA ARG A 74 0.73 -26.61 -11.93
C ARG A 74 0.90 -27.05 -10.48
N SER A 75 2.12 -27.41 -10.07
CA SER A 75 2.39 -27.77 -8.67
C SER A 75 2.08 -26.61 -7.72
N THR A 76 2.48 -25.39 -8.11
CA THR A 76 2.25 -24.18 -7.32
C THR A 76 0.77 -23.84 -7.20
N LEU A 77 0.04 -23.83 -8.32
CA LEU A 77 -1.40 -23.52 -8.34
C LEU A 77 -2.22 -24.52 -7.53
N ASN A 78 -1.80 -25.79 -7.52
CA ASN A 78 -2.43 -26.83 -6.69
C ASN A 78 -2.21 -26.60 -5.19
N GLU A 79 -1.03 -26.12 -4.77
CA GLU A 79 -0.77 -25.76 -3.36
C GLU A 79 -1.63 -24.58 -2.91
N VAL A 80 -1.94 -23.65 -3.83
CA VAL A 80 -2.79 -22.48 -3.58
C VAL A 80 -4.29 -22.82 -3.54
N GLY A 81 -4.68 -24.03 -3.96
CA GLY A 81 -6.06 -24.52 -3.83
C GLY A 81 -7.03 -24.02 -4.92
N LEU A 82 -6.51 -23.61 -6.08
CA LEU A 82 -7.35 -23.16 -7.20
C LEU A 82 -8.14 -24.33 -7.85
N PRO A 83 -9.33 -24.09 -8.43
CA PRO A 83 -10.09 -25.11 -9.14
C PRO A 83 -9.33 -25.69 -10.34
N GLU A 84 -9.45 -27.00 -10.61
CA GLU A 84 -8.75 -27.67 -11.72
C GLU A 84 -8.91 -27.01 -13.10
N PRO A 85 -10.09 -26.47 -13.49
CA PRO A 85 -10.22 -25.71 -14.74
C PRO A 85 -9.33 -24.47 -14.79
N THR A 86 -9.22 -23.74 -13.67
CA THR A 86 -8.36 -22.56 -13.52
C THR A 86 -6.89 -22.96 -13.55
N VAL A 87 -6.51 -24.04 -12.86
CA VAL A 87 -5.15 -24.59 -12.87
C VAL A 87 -4.71 -24.93 -14.29
N THR A 88 -5.53 -25.70 -15.01
CA THR A 88 -5.23 -26.10 -16.40
C THR A 88 -5.19 -24.90 -17.34
N GLY A 89 -6.10 -23.94 -17.18
CA GLY A 89 -6.14 -22.72 -17.96
C GLY A 89 -4.88 -21.86 -17.80
N LEU A 90 -4.46 -21.61 -16.55
CA LEU A 90 -3.26 -20.82 -16.25
C LEU A 90 -1.97 -21.51 -16.72
N GLU A 91 -1.85 -22.83 -16.55
CA GLU A 91 -0.71 -23.60 -17.05
C GLU A 91 -0.55 -23.47 -18.58
N GLN A 92 -1.66 -23.60 -19.33
CA GLN A 92 -1.67 -23.45 -20.78
C GLN A 92 -1.30 -22.02 -21.19
N LEU A 93 -1.90 -21.04 -20.51
CA LEU A 93 -1.65 -19.63 -20.78
C LEU A 93 -0.19 -19.25 -20.58
N VAL A 94 0.43 -19.66 -19.46
CA VAL A 94 1.85 -19.39 -19.21
C VAL A 94 2.73 -19.98 -20.31
N SER A 95 2.38 -21.16 -20.80
CA SER A 95 3.11 -21.81 -21.90
C SER A 95 3.01 -21.00 -23.19
N GLU A 96 1.81 -20.53 -23.53
CA GLU A 96 1.55 -19.67 -24.69
C GLU A 96 2.35 -18.36 -24.59
N VAL A 97 2.31 -17.69 -23.44
CA VAL A 97 3.03 -16.45 -23.21
C VAL A 97 4.54 -16.65 -23.35
N ILE A 98 5.11 -17.71 -22.75
CA ILE A 98 6.55 -17.96 -22.84
C ILE A 98 6.97 -18.23 -24.29
N ILE A 99 6.20 -19.02 -25.04
CA ILE A 99 6.47 -19.27 -26.47
C ILE A 99 6.45 -17.95 -27.24
N HIS A 100 5.42 -17.13 -27.04
CA HIS A 100 5.31 -15.83 -27.68
C HIS A 100 6.49 -14.93 -27.30
N THR A 101 6.91 -14.88 -26.04
CA THR A 101 8.07 -14.11 -25.58
C THR A 101 9.35 -14.59 -26.26
N VAL A 102 9.60 -15.90 -26.34
CA VAL A 102 10.78 -16.43 -27.05
C VAL A 102 10.80 -16.02 -28.52
N ASP A 103 9.65 -16.12 -29.19
CA ASP A 103 9.54 -15.86 -30.63
C ASP A 103 9.66 -14.36 -31.00
N HIS A 104 9.25 -13.46 -30.09
CA HIS A 104 9.07 -12.03 -30.41
C HIS A 104 9.97 -11.08 -29.62
N ALA A 105 10.46 -11.46 -28.44
CA ALA A 105 11.28 -10.57 -27.62
C ALA A 105 12.76 -10.58 -28.01
N TYR A 106 13.26 -11.66 -28.62
CA TYR A 106 14.71 -11.85 -28.88
C TYR A 106 14.99 -12.06 -30.38
N PRO A 107 15.14 -10.98 -31.17
CA PRO A 107 15.40 -11.10 -32.60
C PRO A 107 16.75 -11.78 -32.88
N HIS A 108 16.88 -12.42 -34.04
CA HIS A 108 18.14 -12.95 -34.57
C HIS A 108 18.90 -13.96 -33.67
N GLY A 109 18.24 -14.58 -32.69
CA GLY A 109 18.86 -15.58 -31.81
C GLY A 109 19.75 -14.96 -30.72
N GLU A 110 19.50 -13.69 -30.37
CA GLU A 110 20.08 -13.06 -29.19
C GLU A 110 19.80 -13.90 -27.94
N GLN A 111 20.79 -13.99 -27.05
CA GLN A 111 20.67 -14.73 -25.79
C GLN A 111 20.07 -13.80 -24.74
N GLY A 112 19.05 -14.25 -24.04
CA GLY A 112 18.36 -13.49 -23.00
C GLY A 112 17.72 -14.38 -21.96
N ALA A 113 17.11 -13.76 -20.96
CA ALA A 113 16.53 -14.46 -19.82
C ALA A 113 15.03 -14.18 -19.69
N ILE A 114 14.26 -15.25 -19.56
CA ILE A 114 12.84 -15.15 -19.17
C ILE A 114 12.76 -15.49 -17.69
N ILE A 115 12.17 -14.61 -16.89
CA ILE A 115 11.98 -14.82 -15.45
C ILE A 115 10.49 -15.03 -15.21
N VAL A 116 10.13 -16.17 -14.64
CA VAL A 116 8.77 -16.46 -14.18
C VAL A 116 8.78 -16.33 -12.67
N LYS A 117 8.06 -15.34 -12.15
CA LYS A 117 7.86 -15.14 -10.71
C LYS A 117 6.44 -15.55 -10.34
N VAL A 118 6.30 -16.17 -9.19
CA VAL A 118 5.00 -16.46 -8.58
C VAL A 118 5.02 -15.88 -7.19
N THR A 119 4.03 -15.03 -6.91
CA THR A 119 3.79 -14.44 -5.59
C THR A 119 2.36 -14.75 -5.17
N GLU A 120 2.20 -15.39 -4.02
CA GLU A 120 0.90 -15.43 -3.31
C GLU A 120 1.05 -14.61 -2.04
N SER A 121 0.20 -13.60 -1.91
CA SER A 121 0.15 -12.72 -0.75
C SER A 121 -1.24 -12.09 -0.66
N MET A 122 -1.81 -12.02 0.55
CA MET A 122 -3.09 -11.36 0.82
C MET A 122 -4.28 -11.95 0.03
N GLY A 123 -4.24 -13.24 -0.34
CA GLY A 123 -5.29 -13.81 -1.18
C GLY A 123 -5.24 -13.32 -2.63
N LYS A 124 -4.13 -12.68 -3.03
CA LYS A 124 -3.79 -12.37 -4.41
C LYS A 124 -2.73 -13.37 -4.85
N PHE A 125 -3.07 -14.18 -5.84
CA PHE A 125 -2.10 -14.95 -6.58
C PHE A 125 -1.67 -14.14 -7.81
N GLU A 126 -0.38 -13.89 -7.94
CA GLU A 126 0.20 -13.15 -9.05
C GLU A 126 1.33 -13.95 -9.69
N LEU A 127 1.26 -14.10 -11.00
CA LEU A 127 2.29 -14.70 -11.83
C LEU A 127 2.86 -13.63 -12.76
N THR A 128 4.14 -13.34 -12.61
CA THR A 128 4.85 -12.35 -13.42
C THR A 128 5.79 -13.03 -14.40
N ILE A 129 5.71 -12.68 -15.69
CA ILE A 129 6.63 -13.15 -16.73
C ILE A 129 7.44 -11.96 -17.20
N CYS A 130 8.72 -11.91 -16.85
CA CYS A 130 9.64 -10.87 -17.28
C CYS A 130 10.53 -11.34 -18.42
N ASP A 131 10.82 -10.45 -19.36
CA ASP A 131 11.82 -10.65 -20.41
C ASP A 131 12.71 -9.41 -20.55
N ASP A 132 14.01 -9.63 -20.77
CA ASP A 132 15.01 -8.59 -21.03
C ASP A 132 15.23 -8.36 -22.53
N GLY A 133 14.25 -8.74 -23.36
CA GLY A 133 14.29 -8.63 -24.81
C GLY A 133 14.07 -7.20 -25.30
N VAL A 134 13.85 -7.07 -26.62
CA VAL A 134 13.68 -5.77 -27.29
C VAL A 134 12.58 -4.96 -26.61
N PRO A 135 12.86 -3.70 -26.21
CA PRO A 135 11.87 -2.82 -25.64
C PRO A 135 10.65 -2.67 -26.56
N GLN A 136 9.46 -2.85 -26.00
CA GLN A 136 8.20 -2.68 -26.70
C GLN A 136 7.44 -1.49 -26.12
N ASP A 137 6.51 -0.95 -26.92
CA ASP A 137 5.60 0.09 -26.48
C ASP A 137 4.57 -0.52 -25.53
N ILE A 138 4.82 -0.41 -24.23
CA ILE A 138 3.97 -0.97 -23.16
C ILE A 138 2.55 -0.38 -23.22
N GLN A 139 2.40 0.91 -23.53
CA GLN A 139 1.08 1.55 -23.61
C GLN A 139 0.25 0.95 -24.75
N ARG A 140 0.91 0.70 -25.88
CA ARG A 140 0.26 0.02 -27.01
C ARG A 140 -0.16 -1.39 -26.62
N LEU A 141 0.70 -2.16 -25.92
CA LEU A 141 0.36 -3.51 -25.46
C LEU A 141 -0.81 -3.50 -24.46
N GLU A 142 -0.84 -2.55 -23.52
CA GLU A 142 -1.96 -2.31 -22.60
C GLU A 142 -3.25 -1.95 -23.35
N THR A 143 -3.17 -1.05 -24.32
CA THR A 143 -4.33 -0.66 -25.14
C THR A 143 -4.86 -1.85 -25.94
N GLU A 144 -3.96 -2.69 -26.46
CA GLU A 144 -4.31 -3.91 -27.18
C GLU A 144 -5.01 -4.94 -26.27
N LEU A 145 -4.65 -5.04 -24.98
CA LEU A 145 -5.38 -5.87 -24.00
C LEU A 145 -6.84 -5.42 -23.81
N ILE A 146 -7.08 -4.11 -23.78
CA ILE A 146 -8.40 -3.55 -23.51
C ILE A 146 -9.28 -3.54 -24.77
N GLN A 147 -8.75 -3.08 -25.91
CA GLN A 147 -9.53 -2.69 -27.09
C GLN A 147 -9.05 -3.27 -28.42
N GLY A 148 -7.89 -3.93 -28.46
CA GLY A 148 -7.24 -4.35 -29.70
C GLY A 148 -7.32 -5.85 -29.98
N PRO A 149 -6.89 -6.29 -31.18
CA PRO A 149 -6.59 -7.69 -31.41
C PRO A 149 -5.36 -8.09 -30.57
N ILE A 150 -5.55 -8.96 -29.59
CA ILE A 150 -4.45 -9.46 -28.76
C ILE A 150 -3.73 -10.56 -29.55
N ASN A 151 -2.41 -10.44 -29.75
CA ASN A 151 -1.57 -11.44 -30.43
C ASN A 151 -1.29 -12.70 -29.57
N LEU A 152 -2.11 -12.88 -28.52
CA LEU A 152 -2.10 -13.89 -27.47
C LEU A 152 -3.57 -14.19 -27.13
N PRO A 153 -4.30 -14.93 -27.98
CA PRO A 153 -5.73 -15.19 -27.80
C PRO A 153 -6.05 -15.89 -26.46
N GLY A 154 -5.09 -16.62 -25.87
CA GLY A 154 -5.24 -17.21 -24.55
C GLY A 154 -5.43 -16.18 -23.43
N LEU A 155 -4.79 -15.01 -23.51
CA LEU A 155 -4.96 -13.95 -22.50
C LEU A 155 -6.39 -13.41 -22.48
N ARG A 156 -6.94 -13.16 -23.67
CA ARG A 156 -8.33 -12.68 -23.78
C ARG A 156 -9.31 -13.70 -23.24
N ASN A 157 -9.15 -14.95 -23.65
CA ASN A 157 -9.99 -16.04 -23.19
C ASN A 157 -9.89 -16.23 -21.67
N ALA A 158 -8.70 -16.05 -21.08
CA ALA A 158 -8.51 -16.19 -19.64
C ALA A 158 -9.27 -15.11 -18.83
N LEU A 159 -9.31 -13.87 -19.32
CA LEU A 159 -10.13 -12.80 -18.75
C LEU A 159 -11.63 -13.08 -18.95
N ASP A 160 -12.04 -13.39 -20.19
CA ASP A 160 -13.45 -13.60 -20.55
C ASP A 160 -14.08 -14.80 -19.82
N THR A 161 -13.27 -15.79 -19.41
CA THR A 161 -13.71 -17.00 -18.70
C THR A 161 -13.44 -16.99 -17.19
N GLY A 162 -12.85 -15.91 -16.65
CA GLY A 162 -12.56 -15.76 -15.22
C GLY A 162 -11.40 -16.62 -14.70
N ILE A 163 -10.57 -17.16 -15.60
CA ILE A 163 -9.30 -17.83 -15.26
C ILE A 163 -8.31 -16.82 -14.68
N LEU A 164 -8.37 -15.57 -15.13
CA LEU A 164 -7.66 -14.43 -14.57
C LEU A 164 -8.65 -13.30 -14.27
N ASP A 165 -8.34 -12.52 -13.24
CA ASP A 165 -9.14 -11.36 -12.86
C ASP A 165 -8.53 -10.07 -13.40
N GLU A 166 -7.19 -9.98 -13.42
CA GLU A 166 -6.47 -8.83 -13.97
C GLU A 166 -5.24 -9.28 -14.78
N VAL A 167 -4.92 -8.49 -15.80
CA VAL A 167 -3.70 -8.62 -16.62
C VAL A 167 -3.19 -7.21 -16.93
N HIS A 168 -1.89 -6.99 -16.75
CA HIS A 168 -1.26 -5.74 -17.18
C HIS A 168 0.24 -5.93 -17.45
N TRP A 169 0.81 -5.01 -18.23
CA TRP A 169 2.22 -4.91 -18.59
C TRP A 169 2.89 -3.79 -17.80
N THR A 170 4.12 -4.04 -17.36
CA THR A 170 4.97 -3.05 -16.68
C THR A 170 6.30 -2.90 -17.42
N ALA A 171 6.77 -1.67 -17.58
CA ALA A 171 8.11 -1.38 -18.07
C ALA A 171 9.13 -1.54 -16.93
N LEU A 172 10.19 -2.34 -17.14
CA LEU A 172 11.28 -2.54 -16.19
C LEU A 172 12.56 -1.75 -16.58
N GLY A 173 12.44 -0.82 -17.52
CA GLY A 173 13.56 -0.01 -18.00
C GLY A 173 14.64 -0.88 -18.69
N PRO A 174 15.93 -0.80 -18.30
CA PRO A 174 17.00 -1.63 -18.86
C PRO A 174 16.77 -3.14 -18.64
N ASN A 175 15.92 -3.52 -17.70
CA ASN A 175 15.60 -4.92 -17.40
C ASN A 175 14.42 -5.46 -18.24
N GLY A 176 13.98 -4.70 -19.26
CA GLY A 176 12.97 -5.10 -20.23
C GLY A 176 11.54 -4.84 -19.76
N LYS A 177 10.66 -5.84 -19.86
CA LYS A 177 9.23 -5.71 -19.53
C LYS A 177 8.73 -6.89 -18.71
N ALA A 178 7.60 -6.69 -18.04
CA ALA A 178 6.89 -7.72 -17.29
C ALA A 178 5.43 -7.79 -17.71
N LEU A 179 4.91 -9.01 -17.87
CA LEU A 179 3.49 -9.31 -17.90
C LEU A 179 3.05 -9.80 -16.53
N HIS A 180 2.04 -9.17 -15.95
CA HIS A 180 1.44 -9.54 -14.67
C HIS A 180 0.11 -10.24 -14.93
N LEU A 181 -0.04 -11.47 -14.43
CA LEU A 181 -1.26 -12.28 -14.48
C LEU A 181 -1.77 -12.47 -13.06
N ILE A 182 -2.95 -11.93 -12.74
CA ILE A 182 -3.46 -11.88 -11.36
C ILE A 182 -4.76 -12.68 -11.24
N LYS A 183 -4.84 -13.51 -10.20
CA LYS A 183 -6.03 -14.23 -9.75
C LYS A 183 -6.25 -13.97 -8.26
N TRP A 184 -7.45 -13.53 -7.89
CA TRP A 184 -7.89 -13.42 -6.50
C TRP A 184 -8.38 -14.78 -6.00
N LEU A 185 -7.99 -15.13 -4.78
CA LEU A 185 -8.24 -16.43 -4.15
C LEU A 185 -9.52 -16.45 -3.29
N HIS A 186 -10.04 -15.28 -2.92
CA HIS A 186 -11.19 -15.12 -2.01
C HIS A 186 -12.24 -14.18 -2.63
N ASP A 187 -13.29 -14.74 -3.24
CA ASP A 187 -14.30 -14.01 -4.04
C ASP A 187 -15.66 -13.81 -3.33
N LYS A 188 -15.86 -14.34 -2.11
CA LYS A 188 -17.17 -14.23 -1.41
C LYS A 188 -17.30 -12.92 -0.63
N SER A 189 -18.14 -12.01 -1.13
CA SER A 189 -18.47 -10.74 -0.46
C SER A 189 -19.69 -10.86 0.47
N VAL A 190 -19.76 -10.02 1.52
CA VAL A 190 -20.98 -9.90 2.35
C VAL A 190 -22.21 -9.38 1.60
N HIS A 191 -22.06 -8.93 0.35
CA HIS A 191 -23.19 -8.60 -0.53
C HIS A 191 -24.18 -9.75 -0.74
N GLU A 192 -23.76 -11.00 -0.55
CA GLU A 192 -24.61 -12.19 -0.68
C GLU A 192 -25.35 -12.56 0.63
N GLY A 193 -25.15 -11.82 1.72
CA GLY A 193 -25.75 -12.08 3.03
C GLY A 193 -27.02 -11.25 3.33
N ASP A 194 -27.79 -11.66 4.35
CA ASP A 194 -29.06 -11.03 4.77
C ASP A 194 -28.93 -9.64 5.46
N SER A 195 -27.73 -9.06 5.49
CA SER A 195 -27.49 -7.77 6.16
C SER A 195 -28.07 -6.63 5.34
N LYS A 196 -28.76 -5.69 6.00
CA LYS A 196 -29.30 -4.47 5.37
C LYS A 196 -28.61 -3.22 5.92
N PRO A 197 -28.39 -2.18 5.09
CA PRO A 197 -27.89 -0.90 5.57
C PRO A 197 -28.81 -0.34 6.67
N ALA A 198 -28.23 0.27 7.69
CA ALA A 198 -28.99 0.85 8.79
C ALA A 198 -29.72 2.13 8.35
N SER A 199 -30.90 2.35 8.93
CA SER A 199 -31.56 3.66 8.88
C SER A 199 -31.03 4.58 9.99
N GLN A 200 -31.00 5.89 9.74
CA GLN A 200 -30.61 6.87 10.77
C GLN A 200 -31.63 6.94 11.93
N ASP A 201 -32.88 6.53 11.71
CA ASP A 201 -33.98 6.60 12.67
C ASP A 201 -34.20 5.31 13.48
N GLU A 202 -33.23 4.40 13.49
CA GLU A 202 -33.35 3.18 14.29
C GLU A 202 -33.34 3.49 15.80
N PRO A 203 -34.25 2.87 16.59
CA PRO A 203 -34.30 3.10 18.02
C PRO A 203 -33.00 2.60 18.69
N LEU A 204 -32.51 3.36 19.67
CA LEU A 204 -31.38 2.95 20.49
C LEU A 204 -31.71 1.63 21.20
N ALA A 205 -30.74 0.72 21.23
CA ALA A 205 -30.83 -0.49 22.05
C ALA A 205 -30.95 -0.11 23.56
N PRO A 206 -31.37 -1.03 24.44
CA PRO A 206 -31.30 -0.78 25.88
C PRO A 206 -29.87 -0.45 26.34
N THR A 207 -29.72 0.40 27.36
CA THR A 207 -28.42 0.63 28.02
C THR A 207 -27.87 -0.70 28.55
N GLN A 208 -26.60 -0.95 28.30
CA GLN A 208 -25.93 -2.20 28.63
C GLN A 208 -24.42 -1.98 28.78
N GLU A 209 -23.74 -2.95 29.37
CA GLU A 209 -22.29 -3.04 29.39
C GLU A 209 -21.78 -3.63 28.06
N TYR A 210 -20.54 -3.28 27.71
CA TYR A 210 -19.88 -3.71 26.49
C TYR A 210 -18.53 -4.33 26.82
N ASP A 211 -18.20 -5.42 26.15
CA ASP A 211 -16.86 -5.99 26.19
C ASP A 211 -16.02 -5.39 25.05
N VAL A 212 -15.02 -4.57 25.42
CA VAL A 212 -14.11 -3.89 24.51
C VAL A 212 -12.74 -4.57 24.56
N ARG A 213 -12.32 -5.15 23.43
CA ARG A 213 -11.12 -6.01 23.35
C ARG A 213 -10.63 -6.18 21.92
N ARG A 214 -9.46 -6.84 21.76
CA ARG A 214 -9.02 -7.35 20.46
C ARG A 214 -10.10 -8.23 19.82
N SER A 215 -10.27 -8.08 18.51
CA SER A 215 -11.12 -8.94 17.71
C SER A 215 -10.57 -10.37 17.67
N ARG A 216 -11.45 -11.34 17.48
CA ARG A 216 -11.10 -12.75 17.25
C ARG A 216 -11.22 -13.09 15.76
N PRO A 217 -10.49 -14.09 15.24
CA PRO A 217 -10.55 -14.46 13.83
C PRO A 217 -11.97 -14.77 13.32
N GLU A 218 -12.80 -15.42 14.16
CA GLU A 218 -14.19 -15.74 13.82
C GLU A 218 -15.13 -14.53 13.72
N GLU A 219 -14.69 -13.35 14.18
CA GLU A 219 -15.48 -12.11 14.18
C GLU A 219 -15.35 -11.33 12.86
N ALA A 220 -14.50 -11.77 11.92
CA ALA A 220 -14.27 -11.10 10.64
C ALA A 220 -15.57 -10.87 9.84
N LEU A 221 -16.49 -11.84 9.84
CA LEU A 221 -17.81 -11.68 9.20
C LEU A 221 -18.63 -10.57 9.85
N GLN A 222 -18.65 -10.48 11.18
CA GLN A 222 -19.41 -9.45 11.87
C GLN A 222 -18.80 -8.06 11.66
N ILE A 223 -17.48 -7.96 11.51
CA ILE A 223 -16.80 -6.70 11.16
C ILE A 223 -17.28 -6.23 9.78
N SER A 224 -17.26 -7.12 8.79
CA SER A 224 -17.76 -6.78 7.45
C SER A 224 -19.23 -6.40 7.43
N GLN A 225 -20.07 -7.11 8.20
CA GLN A 225 -21.48 -6.79 8.35
C GLN A 225 -21.70 -5.44 9.03
N LEU A 226 -20.90 -5.10 10.05
CA LEU A 226 -20.97 -3.81 10.75
C LEU A 226 -20.61 -2.65 9.81
N ILE A 227 -19.55 -2.80 9.02
CA ILE A 227 -19.11 -1.80 8.03
C ILE A 227 -20.20 -1.60 6.97
N TYR A 228 -20.70 -2.68 6.36
CA TYR A 228 -21.80 -2.61 5.41
C TYR A 228 -23.05 -1.96 6.02
N ARG A 229 -23.37 -2.30 7.26
CA ARG A 229 -24.54 -1.73 7.95
C ARG A 229 -24.43 -0.23 8.16
N ILE A 230 -23.23 0.30 8.42
CA ILE A 230 -23.02 1.74 8.67
C ILE A 230 -22.88 2.53 7.37
N TYR A 231 -22.15 1.99 6.40
CA TYR A 231 -21.71 2.72 5.19
C TYR A 231 -22.38 2.23 3.90
N GLY A 232 -23.24 1.21 3.95
CA GLY A 232 -23.78 0.58 2.74
C GLY A 232 -22.64 0.08 1.85
N ASN A 233 -22.66 0.46 0.56
CA ASN A 233 -21.62 0.14 -0.41
C ASN A 233 -20.63 1.31 -0.64
N THR A 234 -20.60 2.29 0.27
CA THR A 234 -19.85 3.54 0.07
C THR A 234 -18.57 3.62 0.91
N TYR A 235 -18.21 2.57 1.66
CA TYR A 235 -16.93 2.56 2.36
C TYR A 235 -15.79 2.33 1.36
N PHE A 236 -14.76 3.17 1.43
CA PHE A 236 -13.69 3.18 0.44
C PHE A 236 -12.75 1.96 0.55
N ASN A 237 -12.57 1.39 1.76
CA ASN A 237 -11.76 0.20 1.95
C ASN A 237 -12.60 -1.05 1.61
N GLU A 238 -12.41 -1.56 0.40
CA GLU A 238 -13.14 -2.72 -0.12
C GLU A 238 -12.88 -3.99 0.67
N ASP A 239 -11.68 -4.18 1.23
CA ASP A 239 -11.32 -5.41 1.93
C ASP A 239 -12.21 -5.68 3.13
N LEU A 240 -12.76 -4.62 3.75
CA LEU A 240 -13.72 -4.76 4.83
C LEU A 240 -15.05 -5.37 4.42
N TYR A 241 -15.38 -5.46 3.13
CA TYR A 241 -16.56 -6.18 2.64
C TYR A 241 -16.32 -7.68 2.43
N TYR A 242 -15.08 -8.16 2.58
CA TYR A 242 -14.70 -9.55 2.37
C TYR A 242 -14.17 -10.13 3.69
N PRO A 243 -14.98 -10.92 4.42
CA PRO A 243 -14.60 -11.46 5.73
C PRO A 243 -13.28 -12.24 5.70
N GLU A 244 -13.03 -12.98 4.63
CA GLU A 244 -11.79 -13.75 4.46
C GLU A 244 -10.56 -12.82 4.30
N ARG A 245 -10.72 -11.65 3.66
CA ARG A 245 -9.64 -10.64 3.56
C ARG A 245 -9.37 -9.98 4.91
N VAL A 246 -10.43 -9.64 5.65
CA VAL A 246 -10.31 -9.14 7.04
C VAL A 246 -9.57 -10.17 7.91
N ALA A 247 -9.97 -11.44 7.85
CA ALA A 247 -9.32 -12.51 8.61
C ALA A 247 -7.85 -12.68 8.21
N ALA A 248 -7.53 -12.61 6.91
CA ALA A 248 -6.16 -12.68 6.42
C ALA A 248 -5.30 -11.50 6.91
N GLN A 249 -5.81 -10.26 6.84
CA GLN A 249 -5.14 -9.05 7.33
C GLN A 249 -4.88 -9.09 8.85
N HIS A 250 -5.79 -9.68 9.63
CA HIS A 250 -5.56 -9.90 11.05
C HIS A 250 -4.49 -10.98 11.29
N ALA A 251 -4.57 -12.10 10.56
CA ALA A 251 -3.67 -13.24 10.75
C ALA A 251 -2.22 -12.91 10.40
N ASN A 252 -1.98 -12.07 9.39
CA ASN A 252 -0.65 -11.65 8.98
C ASN A 252 -0.15 -10.37 9.67
N GLY A 253 -0.92 -9.83 10.61
CA GLY A 253 -0.54 -8.66 11.40
C GLY A 253 -0.56 -7.34 10.65
N LYS A 254 -1.21 -7.24 9.48
CA LYS A 254 -1.41 -5.98 8.76
C LYS A 254 -2.43 -5.06 9.39
N VAL A 255 -3.40 -5.64 10.10
CA VAL A 255 -4.44 -4.90 10.81
C VAL A 255 -4.62 -5.49 12.20
N LEU A 256 -4.60 -4.63 13.23
CA LEU A 256 -4.97 -4.98 14.59
C LEU A 256 -6.28 -4.29 14.94
N SER A 257 -7.34 -5.08 15.10
CA SER A 257 -8.69 -4.58 15.33
C SER A 257 -9.13 -4.69 16.78
N ILE A 258 -9.74 -3.62 17.29
CA ILE A 258 -10.49 -3.58 18.55
C ILE A 258 -11.98 -3.55 18.21
N VAL A 259 -12.75 -4.37 18.93
CA VAL A 259 -14.19 -4.45 18.81
C VAL A 259 -14.86 -4.14 20.14
N ALA A 260 -16.08 -3.60 20.06
CA ALA A 260 -17.00 -3.51 21.19
C ALA A 260 -18.15 -4.50 20.96
N THR A 261 -18.31 -5.47 21.84
CA THR A 261 -19.39 -6.47 21.74
C THR A 261 -20.50 -6.19 22.75
N ASP A 262 -21.75 -6.36 22.34
CA ASP A 262 -22.90 -6.27 23.24
C ASP A 262 -23.10 -7.56 24.05
N ARG A 263 -24.09 -7.54 24.96
CA ARG A 263 -24.39 -8.68 25.85
C ARG A 263 -24.82 -9.96 25.11
N ASP A 264 -25.28 -9.82 23.87
CA ASP A 264 -25.77 -10.91 23.02
C ASP A 264 -24.65 -11.42 22.09
N GLY A 265 -23.44 -10.83 22.18
CA GLY A 265 -22.25 -11.22 21.42
C GLY A 265 -22.15 -10.59 20.03
N TYR A 266 -22.99 -9.59 19.73
CA TYR A 266 -22.94 -8.88 18.45
C TYR A 266 -21.99 -7.68 18.52
N LEU A 267 -21.30 -7.41 17.41
CA LEU A 267 -20.43 -6.23 17.32
C LEU A 267 -21.25 -4.93 17.28
N ALA A 268 -21.06 -4.11 18.30
CA ALA A 268 -21.61 -2.77 18.42
C ALA A 268 -20.66 -1.67 17.92
N GLY A 269 -19.36 -1.98 17.79
CA GLY A 269 -18.35 -1.07 17.28
C GLY A 269 -17.07 -1.77 16.87
N HIS A 270 -16.28 -1.09 16.04
CA HIS A 270 -14.99 -1.51 15.51
C HIS A 270 -14.07 -0.31 15.31
N CYS A 271 -12.76 -0.47 15.51
CA CYS A 271 -11.71 0.40 14.98
C CYS A 271 -10.38 -0.37 14.95
N ALA A 272 -9.42 0.08 14.14
CA ALA A 272 -8.19 -0.68 13.92
C ALA A 272 -6.93 0.19 13.85
N LEU A 273 -5.79 -0.45 14.10
CA LEU A 273 -4.45 0.00 13.70
C LEU A 273 -4.08 -0.69 12.37
N GLU A 274 -3.74 0.08 11.35
CA GLU A 274 -3.31 -0.41 10.03
C GLU A 274 -1.81 -0.14 9.83
N PHE A 275 -1.03 -1.19 9.57
CA PHE A 275 0.43 -1.10 9.44
C PHE A 275 0.83 -0.87 7.97
N ASN A 276 0.56 0.37 7.52
CA ASN A 276 0.71 0.80 6.12
C ASN A 276 2.13 1.27 5.77
N ASP A 277 2.89 1.70 6.77
CA ASP A 277 4.22 2.30 6.64
C ASP A 277 5.35 1.37 7.11
N ALA A 278 6.58 1.69 6.69
CA ALA A 278 7.75 0.90 7.04
C ALA A 278 8.28 1.19 8.45
N GLY A 279 7.98 2.37 9.00
CA GLY A 279 8.41 2.76 10.33
C GLY A 279 7.53 2.24 11.46
N PRO A 280 7.90 2.52 12.72
CA PRO A 280 7.24 2.00 13.92
C PRO A 280 5.95 2.77 14.24
N VAL A 281 5.07 2.95 13.26
CA VAL A 281 3.79 3.67 13.37
C VAL A 281 2.67 2.89 12.69
N ALA A 282 1.44 3.21 13.06
CA ALA A 282 0.26 2.65 12.41
C ALA A 282 -0.83 3.72 12.25
N GLU A 283 -1.66 3.54 11.23
CA GLU A 283 -2.84 4.38 11.02
C GLU A 283 -3.96 3.93 11.96
N VAL A 284 -4.58 4.85 12.69
CA VAL A 284 -5.83 4.59 13.41
C VAL A 284 -7.00 4.89 12.48
N GLY A 285 -7.70 3.83 12.09
CA GLY A 285 -8.72 3.87 11.06
C GLY A 285 -9.92 2.97 11.35
N GLN A 286 -10.70 2.72 10.28
CA GLN A 286 -11.79 1.75 10.26
C GLN A 286 -12.83 1.90 11.37
N ALA A 287 -13.02 3.12 11.86
CA ALA A 287 -13.85 3.43 13.01
C ALA A 287 -15.35 3.37 12.67
N ALA A 288 -16.05 2.44 13.29
CA ALA A 288 -17.45 2.15 13.07
C ALA A 288 -18.18 1.96 14.42
N VAL A 289 -19.35 2.58 14.57
CA VAL A 289 -20.25 2.36 15.71
C VAL A 289 -21.67 2.21 15.20
N ASP A 290 -22.31 1.08 15.52
CA ASP A 290 -23.68 0.78 15.11
C ASP A 290 -24.62 1.90 15.62
N PRO A 291 -25.50 2.46 14.77
CA PRO A 291 -26.44 3.51 15.15
C PRO A 291 -27.22 3.22 16.44
N ARG A 292 -27.62 1.97 16.69
CA ARG A 292 -28.39 1.55 17.87
C ARG A 292 -27.59 1.72 19.19
N HIS A 293 -26.27 1.85 19.09
CA HIS A 293 -25.35 1.92 20.21
C HIS A 293 -24.59 3.26 20.32
N ARG A 294 -24.90 4.24 19.47
CA ARG A 294 -24.30 5.58 19.51
C ARG A 294 -24.63 6.32 20.81
N GLY A 295 -23.78 7.30 21.17
CA GLY A 295 -23.93 8.10 22.39
C GLY A 295 -23.46 7.41 23.68
N ARG A 296 -22.87 6.21 23.59
CA ARG A 296 -22.40 5.42 24.75
C ARG A 296 -20.89 5.47 24.98
N GLY A 297 -20.20 6.34 24.24
CA GLY A 297 -18.74 6.47 24.34
C GLY A 297 -17.93 5.28 23.81
N LEU A 298 -18.54 4.38 23.01
CA LEU A 298 -17.86 3.18 22.50
C LEU A 298 -16.58 3.50 21.71
N LEU A 299 -16.63 4.51 20.83
CA LEU A 299 -15.45 4.91 20.08
C LEU A 299 -14.30 5.34 21.00
N ASN A 300 -14.60 6.06 22.08
CA ASN A 300 -13.57 6.48 23.04
C ASN A 300 -12.99 5.29 23.79
N GLN A 301 -13.82 4.33 24.19
CA GLN A 301 -13.35 3.10 24.84
C GLN A 301 -12.46 2.28 23.90
N MET A 302 -12.88 2.10 22.65
CA MET A 302 -12.11 1.33 21.66
C MET A 302 -10.80 2.03 21.28
N LYS A 303 -10.79 3.36 21.11
CA LYS A 303 -9.56 4.13 20.87
C LYS A 303 -8.61 4.08 22.06
N GLY A 304 -9.12 4.16 23.29
CA GLY A 304 -8.29 3.96 24.49
C GLY A 304 -7.67 2.55 24.54
N ALA A 305 -8.39 1.53 24.09
CA ALA A 305 -7.84 0.19 23.96
C ALA A 305 -6.79 0.12 22.82
N LEU A 306 -7.02 0.72 21.65
CA LEU A 306 -6.02 0.79 20.58
C LEU A 306 -4.73 1.48 21.04
N ASP A 307 -4.84 2.57 21.80
CA ASP A 307 -3.66 3.28 22.30
C ASP A 307 -2.84 2.40 23.25
N LYS A 308 -3.53 1.66 24.13
CA LYS A 308 -2.88 0.65 24.97
C LYS A 308 -2.20 -0.45 24.14
N GLU A 309 -2.85 -0.92 23.08
CA GLU A 309 -2.25 -1.92 22.19
C GLU A 309 -1.02 -1.38 21.47
N ALA A 310 -1.06 -0.13 21.00
CA ALA A 310 0.08 0.55 20.40
C ALA A 310 1.28 0.63 21.37
N GLN A 311 1.02 0.92 22.65
CA GLN A 311 2.04 0.89 23.71
C GLN A 311 2.60 -0.53 23.91
N ASP A 312 1.72 -1.52 24.04
CA ASP A 312 2.10 -2.90 24.37
C ASP A 312 2.92 -3.57 23.24
N ILE A 313 2.71 -3.17 21.98
CA ILE A 313 3.51 -3.65 20.82
C ILE A 313 4.72 -2.76 20.49
N GLY A 314 4.92 -1.65 21.22
CA GLY A 314 6.09 -0.78 21.10
C GLY A 314 6.09 0.13 19.87
N LEU A 315 4.93 0.65 19.46
CA LEU A 315 4.88 1.71 18.45
C LEU A 315 5.45 3.02 18.99
N ALA A 316 6.11 3.79 18.13
CA ALA A 316 6.52 5.15 18.44
C ALA A 316 5.32 6.10 18.50
N GLY A 317 4.32 5.84 17.65
CA GLY A 317 3.11 6.65 17.57
C GLY A 317 2.06 6.03 16.65
N TRP A 318 0.91 6.69 16.58
CA TRP A 318 -0.10 6.43 15.57
C TRP A 318 -0.44 7.70 14.81
N TYR A 319 -0.91 7.55 13.58
CA TYR A 319 -1.40 8.66 12.76
C TYR A 319 -2.84 8.42 12.31
N ALA A 320 -3.52 9.45 11.83
CA ALA A 320 -4.87 9.32 11.28
C ALA A 320 -5.18 10.39 10.23
N ASP A 321 -5.66 9.94 9.08
CA ASP A 321 -6.10 10.80 7.99
C ASP A 321 -7.56 11.21 8.19
N SER A 322 -7.76 12.50 8.48
CA SER A 322 -9.08 13.06 8.75
C SER A 322 -9.59 13.85 7.56
N VAL A 323 -10.56 13.28 6.83
CA VAL A 323 -11.22 13.97 5.70
C VAL A 323 -11.71 15.36 6.07
N THR A 324 -11.65 16.28 5.12
CA THR A 324 -12.00 17.69 5.32
C THR A 324 -13.41 18.05 4.83
N VAL A 325 -14.23 17.07 4.44
CA VAL A 325 -15.65 17.30 4.12
C VAL A 325 -16.50 17.55 5.38
N HIS A 326 -15.97 17.18 6.55
CA HIS A 326 -16.56 17.39 7.87
C HIS A 326 -15.47 17.44 8.96
N ILE A 327 -15.81 17.86 10.18
CA ILE A 327 -14.85 17.97 11.31
C ILE A 327 -14.98 16.85 12.36
N TYR A 328 -15.80 15.82 12.13
CA TYR A 328 -16.11 14.82 13.15
C TYR A 328 -14.89 13.96 13.55
N THR A 329 -14.17 13.41 12.58
CA THR A 329 -12.96 12.62 12.81
C THR A 329 -11.83 13.49 13.36
N GLN A 330 -11.69 14.72 12.87
CA GLN A 330 -10.74 15.71 13.37
C GLN A 330 -10.93 15.97 14.88
N LYS A 331 -12.17 16.27 15.32
CA LYS A 331 -12.50 16.41 16.75
C LYS A 331 -12.17 15.17 17.56
N SER A 332 -12.47 13.99 17.01
CA SER A 332 -12.18 12.72 17.68
C SER A 332 -10.67 12.53 17.86
N ASN A 333 -9.87 12.78 16.83
CA ASN A 333 -8.42 12.56 16.88
C ASN A 333 -7.74 13.56 17.82
N ALA A 334 -8.10 14.85 17.75
CA ALA A 334 -7.62 15.86 18.71
C ALA A 334 -7.97 15.49 20.16
N HIS A 335 -9.19 14.99 20.41
CA HIS A 335 -9.60 14.55 21.76
C HIS A 335 -8.76 13.39 22.31
N HIS A 336 -8.21 12.54 21.43
CA HIS A 336 -7.37 11.40 21.82
C HIS A 336 -5.87 11.73 21.76
N GLY A 337 -5.50 13.02 21.78
CA GLY A 337 -4.10 13.45 21.84
C GLY A 337 -3.39 13.47 20.48
N GLY A 338 -4.12 13.36 19.37
CA GLY A 338 -3.57 13.58 18.05
C GLY A 338 -3.30 15.07 17.82
N HIS A 339 -2.15 15.37 17.22
CA HIS A 339 -1.71 16.70 16.84
C HIS A 339 -1.44 16.75 15.34
N ILE A 340 -1.84 17.84 14.68
CA ILE A 340 -1.71 17.99 13.23
C ILE A 340 -0.23 18.06 12.83
N CYS A 341 0.17 17.28 11.82
CA CYS A 341 1.54 17.27 11.27
C CYS A 341 1.61 17.43 9.75
N GLY A 342 0.47 17.32 9.05
CA GLY A 342 0.43 17.41 7.60
C GLY A 342 -0.98 17.59 7.05
N VAL A 343 -1.05 17.85 5.76
CA VAL A 343 -2.28 17.78 4.95
C VAL A 343 -2.00 16.90 3.74
N GLY A 344 -2.96 16.01 3.43
CA GLY A 344 -3.03 15.33 2.16
C GLY A 344 -4.00 16.06 1.25
N LEU A 345 -3.53 16.78 0.23
CA LEU A 345 -4.37 17.55 -0.68
C LEU A 345 -4.92 16.66 -1.80
N GLY A 346 -6.25 16.61 -1.94
CA GLY A 346 -6.90 15.91 -3.05
C GLY A 346 -6.62 14.40 -3.09
N VAL A 347 -6.39 13.78 -1.93
CA VAL A 347 -6.07 12.35 -1.78
C VAL A 347 -7.20 11.41 -2.23
N SER A 348 -8.45 11.87 -2.18
CA SER A 348 -9.63 11.09 -2.57
C SER A 348 -10.37 11.75 -3.73
N PRO A 349 -10.93 10.98 -4.68
CA PRO A 349 -11.56 11.53 -5.87
C PRO A 349 -12.88 12.22 -5.55
N LYS A 350 -13.33 13.09 -6.46
CA LYS A 350 -14.56 13.90 -6.31
C LYS A 350 -15.87 13.09 -6.41
N ASN A 351 -15.79 11.85 -6.89
CA ASN A 351 -16.94 10.93 -6.98
C ASN A 351 -17.10 10.06 -5.72
N GLU A 352 -16.25 10.24 -4.70
CA GLU A 352 -16.41 9.58 -3.40
C GLU A 352 -17.70 10.06 -2.72
N SER A 353 -18.42 9.14 -2.05
CA SER A 353 -19.69 9.45 -1.39
C SER A 353 -19.54 9.41 0.12
N PHE A 354 -19.93 10.50 0.79
CA PHE A 354 -19.99 10.56 2.26
C PHE A 354 -21.46 10.53 2.69
N ALA A 355 -22.00 9.31 2.83
CA ALA A 355 -23.40 9.07 3.13
C ALA A 355 -23.94 9.94 4.28
N GLY A 356 -24.96 10.75 4.01
CA GLY A 356 -25.58 11.66 4.99
C GLY A 356 -24.74 12.90 5.35
N ILE A 357 -23.66 13.18 4.62
CA ILE A 357 -22.78 14.35 4.84
C ILE A 357 -22.59 15.16 3.55
N ALA A 358 -22.15 14.52 2.48
CA ALA A 358 -21.94 15.13 1.17
C ALA A 358 -22.06 14.07 0.06
N GLU A 359 -23.06 14.21 -0.80
CA GLU A 359 -23.31 13.31 -1.94
C GLU A 359 -22.70 13.84 -3.25
N GLU A 360 -22.50 15.16 -3.35
CA GLU A 360 -21.83 15.82 -4.46
C GLU A 360 -20.65 16.65 -3.92
N LEU A 361 -19.47 16.43 -4.49
CA LEU A 361 -18.24 17.13 -4.12
C LEU A 361 -17.78 18.01 -5.28
N SER A 362 -17.44 19.26 -4.98
CA SER A 362 -16.99 20.22 -6.00
C SER A 362 -15.55 20.00 -6.45
N GLN A 363 -14.76 19.25 -5.68
CA GLN A 363 -13.35 18.98 -5.92
C GLN A 363 -12.92 17.66 -5.24
N ARG A 364 -11.68 17.24 -5.50
CA ARG A 364 -11.03 16.13 -4.79
C ARG A 364 -10.93 16.42 -3.28
N VAL A 365 -11.11 15.40 -2.45
CA VAL A 365 -11.17 15.55 -1.00
C VAL A 365 -9.77 15.52 -0.42
N SER A 366 -9.52 16.45 0.50
CA SER A 366 -8.28 16.52 1.27
C SER A 366 -8.46 15.89 2.65
N CYS A 367 -7.35 15.53 3.29
CA CYS A 367 -7.28 15.04 4.65
C CYS A 367 -6.31 15.90 5.46
N VAL A 368 -6.62 16.15 6.73
CA VAL A 368 -5.62 16.64 7.69
C VAL A 368 -5.05 15.43 8.42
N ILE A 369 -3.72 15.36 8.51
CA ILE A 369 -2.98 14.26 9.12
C ILE A 369 -2.74 14.60 10.57
N TYR A 370 -3.28 13.77 11.46
CA TYR A 370 -3.01 13.83 12.91
C TYR A 370 -1.96 12.79 13.25
N PHE A 371 -1.10 13.10 14.21
CA PHE A 371 -0.11 12.20 14.76
C PHE A 371 -0.12 12.27 16.29
N HIS A 372 0.02 11.12 16.95
CA HIS A 372 0.13 11.00 18.40
C HIS A 372 1.38 10.20 18.77
N TRP A 373 2.18 10.77 19.67
CA TRP A 373 3.30 10.07 20.29
C TRP A 373 2.81 9.12 21.37
N VAL A 374 2.98 7.83 21.13
CA VAL A 374 2.73 6.78 22.13
C VAL A 374 3.90 6.72 23.12
N THR A 375 5.10 7.02 22.64
CA THR A 375 6.32 7.17 23.45
C THR A 375 6.85 8.60 23.33
N GLU A 376 7.34 9.17 24.44
CA GLU A 376 7.92 10.51 24.44
C GLU A 376 9.05 10.62 23.39
N PRO A 377 8.98 11.60 22.46
CA PRO A 377 9.96 11.70 21.39
C PRO A 377 11.29 12.29 21.89
N ALA A 378 12.40 11.76 21.39
CA ALA A 378 13.73 12.36 21.57
C ALA A 378 13.92 13.56 20.63
N GLU A 379 14.89 14.43 20.95
CA GLU A 379 15.31 15.52 20.05
C GLU A 379 15.81 14.98 18.71
N ARG A 380 15.36 15.60 17.61
CA ARG A 380 15.67 15.17 16.25
C ARG A 380 16.51 16.20 15.50
N GLU A 381 17.42 15.72 14.67
CA GLU A 381 18.07 16.57 13.67
C GLU A 381 17.33 16.46 12.34
N VAL A 382 16.84 17.58 11.81
CA VAL A 382 16.08 17.60 10.56
C VAL A 382 16.73 18.49 9.52
N PHE A 383 16.73 18.03 8.28
CA PHE A 383 17.29 18.73 7.13
C PHE A 383 16.16 19.21 6.21
N ILE A 384 15.87 20.52 6.29
CA ILE A 384 14.73 21.17 5.64
C ILE A 384 15.20 22.44 4.91
N PRO A 385 14.67 22.77 3.71
CA PRO A 385 14.91 24.06 3.06
C PRO A 385 14.56 25.24 3.97
N GLU A 386 15.36 26.31 3.92
CA GLU A 386 15.18 27.50 4.77
C GLU A 386 13.74 28.04 4.74
N ARG A 387 13.11 28.02 3.55
CA ARG A 387 11.72 28.43 3.32
C ARG A 387 10.70 27.72 4.21
N HIS A 388 10.92 26.44 4.49
CA HIS A 388 9.98 25.59 5.24
C HIS A 388 10.33 25.48 6.72
N GLN A 389 11.49 26.00 7.17
CA GLN A 389 11.93 25.87 8.56
C GLN A 389 10.93 26.44 9.56
N GLN A 390 10.28 27.58 9.24
CA GLN A 390 9.30 28.17 10.14
C GLN A 390 8.08 27.27 10.33
N ILE A 391 7.42 26.85 9.24
CA ILE A 391 6.22 26.00 9.35
C ILE A 391 6.57 24.62 9.95
N VAL A 392 7.75 24.07 9.64
CA VAL A 392 8.20 22.81 10.21
C VAL A 392 8.45 22.94 11.72
N SER A 393 9.03 24.06 12.17
CA SER A 393 9.17 24.34 13.61
C SER A 393 7.80 24.39 14.29
N GLU A 394 6.83 25.11 13.70
CA GLU A 394 5.45 25.18 14.22
C GLU A 394 4.80 23.77 14.30
N ILE A 395 5.05 22.89 13.30
CA ILE A 395 4.56 21.50 13.32
C ILE A 395 5.19 20.70 14.47
N TYR A 396 6.52 20.73 14.63
CA TYR A 396 7.19 19.97 15.69
C TYR A 396 6.88 20.50 17.09
N GLU A 397 6.71 21.82 17.24
CA GLU A 397 6.19 22.43 18.47
C GLU A 397 4.78 21.92 18.79
N ASN A 398 3.88 21.86 17.79
CA ASN A 398 2.54 21.30 17.96
C ASN A 398 2.56 19.82 18.33
N LEU A 399 3.56 19.06 17.84
CA LEU A 399 3.79 17.66 18.18
C LEU A 399 4.50 17.46 19.53
N GLY A 400 4.97 18.52 20.19
CA GLY A 400 5.76 18.41 21.42
C GLY A 400 7.11 17.71 21.24
N CYS A 401 7.70 17.74 20.04
CA CYS A 401 8.95 17.08 19.72
C CYS A 401 10.06 18.11 19.46
N PRO A 402 11.14 18.15 20.26
CA PRO A 402 12.22 19.09 20.05
C PRO A 402 13.01 18.77 18.78
N ILE A 403 13.44 19.79 18.05
CA ILE A 403 14.24 19.65 16.83
C ILE A 403 15.43 20.59 16.81
N ARG A 404 16.44 20.20 16.03
CA ARG A 404 17.53 21.07 15.58
C ARG A 404 17.68 20.97 14.07
N PHE A 405 17.88 22.09 13.40
CA PHE A 405 18.15 22.10 11.97
C PHE A 405 19.58 21.71 11.68
N GLY A 406 19.76 20.70 10.83
CA GLY A 406 21.06 20.29 10.31
C GLY A 406 21.54 21.21 9.18
N THR A 407 22.83 21.12 8.84
CA THR A 407 23.39 21.83 7.68
C THR A 407 23.26 20.97 6.43
N ALA A 408 22.64 21.52 5.37
CA ALA A 408 22.48 20.82 4.10
C ALA A 408 23.84 20.40 3.51
N SER A 409 23.88 19.21 2.92
CA SER A 409 25.02 18.70 2.17
C SER A 409 24.52 17.80 1.04
N PRO A 410 25.10 17.89 -0.17
CA PRO A 410 24.69 17.04 -1.29
C PRO A 410 24.77 15.56 -0.94
N SER A 411 23.86 14.75 -1.51
CA SER A 411 23.96 13.31 -1.35
C SER A 411 25.26 12.77 -1.97
N HIS A 412 25.95 11.93 -1.20
CA HIS A 412 27.14 11.22 -1.63
C HIS A 412 26.82 9.94 -2.41
N GLN A 413 25.56 9.50 -2.42
CA GLN A 413 25.15 8.30 -3.17
C GLN A 413 24.83 8.68 -4.62
N ALA A 414 25.38 7.91 -5.56
CA ALA A 414 25.10 8.12 -6.98
C ALA A 414 23.63 7.83 -7.33
N HIS A 415 23.10 6.73 -6.79
CA HIS A 415 21.77 6.22 -7.12
C HIS A 415 20.86 6.17 -5.91
N GLY A 416 19.65 6.71 -6.07
CA GLY A 416 18.57 6.63 -5.09
C GLY A 416 17.78 5.32 -5.21
N THR A 417 16.89 5.09 -4.25
CA THR A 417 15.92 4.00 -4.30
C THR A 417 14.56 4.54 -3.90
N LEU A 418 13.57 4.25 -4.74
CA LEU A 418 12.18 4.66 -4.55
C LEU A 418 11.27 3.44 -4.58
N SER A 419 10.17 3.52 -3.84
CA SER A 419 9.03 2.60 -3.94
C SER A 419 7.78 3.40 -4.30
N ILE A 420 6.96 2.88 -5.20
CA ILE A 420 5.73 3.53 -5.65
C ILE A 420 4.54 2.69 -5.21
N LYS A 421 3.58 3.31 -4.55
CA LYS A 421 2.25 2.74 -4.29
C LYS A 421 1.24 3.50 -5.12
N VAL A 422 0.44 2.80 -5.92
CA VAL A 422 -0.63 3.39 -6.73
C VAL A 422 -1.97 2.93 -6.17
N ASN A 423 -2.89 3.87 -6.01
CA ASN A 423 -4.29 3.59 -5.76
C ASN A 423 -5.08 4.01 -7.02
N PRO A 424 -5.36 3.08 -7.95
CA PRO A 424 -6.04 3.40 -9.21
C PRO A 424 -7.44 3.97 -8.98
N ARG A 425 -8.18 3.44 -8.00
CA ARG A 425 -9.54 3.91 -7.68
C ARG A 425 -9.52 5.35 -7.18
N ALA A 426 -8.53 5.71 -6.37
CA ALA A 426 -8.37 7.06 -5.90
C ALA A 426 -7.77 8.01 -6.95
N HIS A 427 -7.24 7.50 -8.07
CA HIS A 427 -6.39 8.27 -8.98
C HIS A 427 -5.24 8.96 -8.24
N PHE A 428 -4.63 8.24 -7.29
CA PHE A 428 -3.61 8.76 -6.38
C PHE A 428 -2.38 7.85 -6.35
N ALA A 429 -1.19 8.43 -6.18
CA ALA A 429 0.04 7.67 -6.00
C ALA A 429 0.93 8.25 -4.90
N ALA A 430 1.66 7.38 -4.20
CA ALA A 430 2.69 7.76 -3.25
C ALA A 430 4.06 7.25 -3.73
N ILE A 431 5.05 8.13 -3.75
CA ILE A 431 6.44 7.82 -4.07
C ILE A 431 7.27 7.99 -2.80
N HIS A 432 7.73 6.89 -2.22
CA HIS A 432 8.54 6.90 -1.01
C HIS A 432 10.01 6.73 -1.36
N ILE A 433 10.86 7.61 -0.83
CA ILE A 433 12.31 7.53 -1.03
C ILE A 433 12.97 6.86 0.16
N THR A 434 13.47 5.64 -0.04
CA THR A 434 14.25 4.91 0.97
C THR A 434 15.69 5.40 1.05
N THR A 435 16.27 5.71 -0.11
CA THR A 435 17.67 6.07 -0.27
C THR A 435 17.76 7.28 -1.19
N LEU A 436 18.33 8.39 -0.71
CA LEU A 436 18.47 9.61 -1.50
C LEU A 436 19.80 9.59 -2.26
N GLY A 437 19.75 9.49 -3.58
CA GLY A 437 20.91 9.62 -4.48
C GLY A 437 20.81 10.79 -5.46
N GLN A 438 21.91 11.08 -6.16
CA GLN A 438 22.02 12.22 -7.08
C GLN A 438 21.00 12.18 -8.24
N ASP A 439 20.54 11.00 -8.63
CA ASP A 439 19.53 10.79 -9.67
C ASP A 439 18.07 10.77 -9.16
N THR A 440 17.85 10.96 -7.86
CA THR A 440 16.52 10.76 -7.23
C THR A 440 15.49 11.72 -7.79
N VAL A 441 15.82 13.01 -7.91
CA VAL A 441 14.91 14.02 -8.47
C VAL A 441 14.52 13.68 -9.91
N GLN A 442 15.49 13.27 -10.74
CA GLN A 442 15.21 12.86 -12.12
C GLN A 442 14.29 11.63 -12.17
N SER A 443 14.52 10.67 -11.27
CA SER A 443 13.74 9.44 -11.18
C SER A 443 12.30 9.71 -10.75
N ILE A 444 12.10 10.57 -9.75
CA ILE A 444 10.77 11.03 -9.29
C ILE A 444 10.03 11.71 -10.44
N ARG A 445 10.67 12.63 -11.16
CA ARG A 445 10.04 13.34 -12.27
C ARG A 445 9.58 12.40 -13.38
N ARG A 446 10.43 11.42 -13.73
CA ARG A 446 10.08 10.41 -14.72
C ARG A 446 8.88 9.58 -14.25
N ALA A 447 8.93 9.09 -13.01
CA ALA A 447 7.85 8.30 -12.43
C ALA A 447 6.53 9.11 -12.37
N ALA A 448 6.58 10.36 -11.89
CA ALA A 448 5.41 11.23 -11.82
C ALA A 448 4.79 11.46 -13.21
N ARG A 449 5.62 11.69 -14.24
CA ARG A 449 5.14 11.80 -15.62
C ARG A 449 4.46 10.52 -16.10
N GLU A 450 5.08 9.35 -15.88
CA GLU A 450 4.50 8.05 -16.26
C GLU A 450 3.19 7.78 -15.50
N LEU A 451 3.11 8.09 -14.21
CA LEU A 451 1.90 7.93 -13.39
C LEU A 451 0.74 8.82 -13.88
N VAL A 452 1.03 10.07 -14.25
CA VAL A 452 0.03 11.00 -14.76
C VAL A 452 -0.43 10.62 -16.17
N GLU A 453 0.53 10.37 -17.07
CA GLU A 453 0.22 10.10 -18.48
C GLU A 453 -0.41 8.72 -18.67
N LEU A 454 0.03 7.71 -17.92
CA LEU A 454 -0.27 6.29 -18.21
C LEU A 454 -1.22 5.66 -17.21
N SER A 455 -1.07 6.00 -15.93
CA SER A 455 -1.91 5.47 -14.86
C SER A 455 -3.06 6.41 -14.48
N HIS A 456 -3.20 7.54 -15.19
CA HIS A 456 -4.24 8.55 -14.98
C HIS A 456 -4.33 9.00 -13.51
N VAL A 457 -3.16 9.17 -12.87
CA VAL A 457 -3.05 9.73 -11.52
C VAL A 457 -3.30 11.24 -11.58
N GLU A 458 -4.17 11.73 -10.71
CA GLU A 458 -4.57 13.15 -10.64
C GLU A 458 -3.92 13.91 -9.48
N ALA A 459 -3.41 13.19 -8.49
CA ALA A 459 -2.66 13.73 -7.37
C ALA A 459 -1.62 12.71 -6.90
N LEU A 460 -0.43 13.17 -6.51
CA LEU A 460 0.58 12.28 -5.98
C LEU A 460 1.38 12.95 -4.87
N VAL A 461 1.88 12.14 -3.93
CA VAL A 461 2.74 12.56 -2.83
C VAL A 461 4.13 11.95 -2.99
N VAL A 462 5.15 12.74 -2.68
CA VAL A 462 6.54 12.32 -2.56
C VAL A 462 6.97 12.48 -1.12
N GLU A 463 7.58 11.44 -0.58
CA GLU A 463 8.11 11.43 0.78
C GLU A 463 9.64 11.31 0.76
N LEU A 464 10.33 12.36 1.24
CA LEU A 464 11.79 12.39 1.36
C LEU A 464 12.21 12.27 2.83
N PRO A 465 13.31 11.55 3.14
CA PRO A 465 13.76 11.35 4.51
C PRO A 465 14.33 12.63 5.12
N LEU A 466 13.80 13.07 6.26
CA LEU A 466 14.24 14.30 6.94
C LEU A 466 15.59 14.20 7.64
N GLU A 467 16.07 12.98 7.86
CA GLU A 467 17.37 12.67 8.47
C GLU A 467 18.54 12.81 7.46
N ASN A 468 18.24 13.00 6.16
CA ASN A 468 19.26 13.05 5.13
C ASN A 468 19.69 14.50 4.80
N PRO A 469 21.00 14.84 4.89
CA PRO A 469 21.49 16.18 4.56
C PRO A 469 21.23 16.67 3.14
N GLY A 470 20.97 15.77 2.19
CA GLY A 470 20.65 16.12 0.80
C GLY A 470 19.18 16.42 0.54
N THR A 471 18.31 16.22 1.53
CA THR A 471 16.86 16.45 1.40
C THR A 471 16.51 17.90 1.05
N PRO A 472 17.16 18.94 1.59
CA PRO A 472 16.92 20.32 1.17
C PRO A 472 17.08 20.55 -0.34
N ASP A 473 18.21 20.12 -0.91
CA ASP A 473 18.49 20.28 -2.35
C ASP A 473 17.46 19.51 -3.21
N ALA A 474 17.09 18.30 -2.79
CA ALA A 474 16.10 17.49 -3.49
C ALA A 474 14.69 18.11 -3.42
N CYS A 475 14.32 18.67 -2.28
CA CYS A 475 13.06 19.37 -2.06
C CYS A 475 12.94 20.59 -2.97
N GLU A 476 13.94 21.48 -2.93
CA GLU A 476 13.96 22.68 -3.77
C GLU A 476 13.95 22.35 -5.26
N ALA A 477 14.62 21.27 -5.67
CA ALA A 477 14.61 20.80 -7.06
C ALA A 477 13.24 20.22 -7.48
N LEU A 478 12.52 19.54 -6.59
CA LEU A 478 11.17 19.05 -6.87
C LEU A 478 10.15 20.20 -6.90
N GLU A 479 10.30 21.21 -6.07
CA GLU A 479 9.46 22.41 -6.09
C GLU A 479 9.52 23.13 -7.45
N GLN A 480 10.68 23.13 -8.12
CA GLN A 480 10.82 23.64 -9.50
C GLN A 480 10.03 22.82 -10.54
N HIS A 481 9.49 21.68 -10.13
CA HIS A 481 8.70 20.76 -10.96
C HIS A 481 7.27 20.60 -10.46
N GLY A 482 6.76 21.55 -9.67
CA GLY A 482 5.35 21.61 -9.28
C GLY A 482 5.00 20.84 -8.00
N PHE A 483 5.99 20.34 -7.26
CA PHE A 483 5.76 19.64 -6.00
C PHE A 483 5.79 20.63 -4.83
N GLY A 484 4.65 20.87 -4.20
CA GLY A 484 4.52 21.82 -3.08
C GLY A 484 4.54 21.14 -1.73
N PHE A 485 5.09 21.79 -0.71
CA PHE A 485 5.12 21.30 0.68
C PHE A 485 3.71 21.14 1.26
N THR A 486 3.46 20.00 1.92
CA THR A 486 2.17 19.73 2.58
C THR A 486 2.29 19.23 4.01
N GLY A 487 3.49 18.93 4.50
CA GLY A 487 3.70 18.59 5.91
C GLY A 487 4.85 17.62 6.14
N ILE A 488 4.80 16.95 7.29
CA ILE A 488 5.73 15.90 7.67
C ILE A 488 4.99 14.62 8.09
N GLY A 489 5.68 13.49 7.98
CA GLY A 489 5.25 12.20 8.51
C GLY A 489 6.25 11.70 9.57
N PRO A 490 5.95 11.85 10.88
CA PRO A 490 6.84 11.37 11.92
C PRO A 490 6.93 9.84 11.93
N HIS A 491 8.14 9.27 11.88
CA HIS A 491 8.40 7.83 11.81
C HIS A 491 7.73 7.06 10.68
N PHE A 492 7.42 7.69 9.54
CA PHE A 492 6.86 6.96 8.39
C PHE A 492 7.89 6.01 7.75
N THR A 493 9.17 6.16 8.06
CA THR A 493 10.24 5.23 7.64
C THR A 493 10.91 4.56 8.82
N THR A 494 11.62 3.46 8.57
CA THR A 494 12.48 2.81 9.59
C THR A 494 13.57 3.74 10.12
N ASN A 495 13.97 4.75 9.33
CA ASN A 495 15.09 5.62 9.64
C ASN A 495 14.67 6.93 10.29
N GLY A 496 13.37 7.27 10.31
CA GLY A 496 12.87 8.50 10.90
C GLY A 496 11.76 9.16 10.08
N ASP A 497 11.73 10.48 10.18
CA ASP A 497 10.63 11.31 9.69
C ASP A 497 10.76 11.61 8.19
N VAL A 498 9.65 11.97 7.55
CA VAL A 498 9.63 12.38 6.14
C VAL A 498 9.04 13.77 5.95
N ILE A 499 9.51 14.50 4.95
CA ILE A 499 8.82 15.65 4.38
C ILE A 499 7.90 15.15 3.27
N LYS A 500 6.68 15.69 3.23
CA LYS A 500 5.68 15.38 2.21
C LYS A 500 5.59 16.54 1.23
N LEU A 501 5.79 16.23 -0.05
CA LEU A 501 5.59 17.14 -1.17
C LEU A 501 4.53 16.58 -2.09
N GLU A 502 3.54 17.38 -2.45
CA GLU A 502 2.46 16.92 -3.32
C GLU A 502 2.48 17.60 -4.67
N TYR A 503 2.14 16.85 -5.70
CA TYR A 503 1.91 17.33 -7.04
C TYR A 503 0.45 17.10 -7.40
N LEU A 504 -0.25 18.18 -7.70
CA LEU A 504 -1.66 18.17 -8.05
C LEU A 504 -1.82 18.46 -9.54
N ILE A 505 -2.69 17.73 -10.23
CA ILE A 505 -3.06 18.06 -11.62
C ILE A 505 -3.96 19.29 -11.64
N GLU A 506 -5.07 19.23 -10.89
CA GLU A 506 -6.00 20.35 -10.73
C GLU A 506 -5.76 21.11 -9.41
N PRO A 507 -5.82 22.44 -9.41
CA PRO A 507 -5.73 23.21 -8.17
C PRO A 507 -6.96 22.96 -7.28
N LEU A 508 -6.81 23.17 -5.98
CA LEU A 508 -7.88 23.02 -5.01
C LEU A 508 -8.28 24.39 -4.44
N GLU A 509 -9.58 24.54 -4.16
CA GLU A 509 -10.10 25.71 -3.46
C GLU A 509 -10.09 25.46 -1.95
N LYS A 510 -9.88 26.53 -1.17
CA LYS A 510 -9.91 26.46 0.30
C LYS A 510 -11.34 26.25 0.83
N GLN A 511 -12.35 26.85 0.20
CA GLN A 511 -13.72 26.92 0.72
C GLN A 511 -14.32 25.54 1.09
N PRO A 512 -14.13 24.45 0.31
CA PRO A 512 -14.68 23.13 0.66
C PRO A 512 -13.92 22.40 1.77
N ILE A 513 -12.74 22.90 2.19
CA ILE A 513 -11.89 22.27 3.20
C ILE A 513 -12.31 22.75 4.59
N LYS A 514 -13.03 21.90 5.33
CA LYS A 514 -13.51 22.18 6.69
C LYS A 514 -12.48 21.72 7.72
N LEU A 515 -12.13 22.62 8.63
CA LEU A 515 -11.03 22.44 9.59
C LEU A 515 -11.52 22.68 11.01
N PHE A 516 -11.00 21.90 11.97
CA PHE A 516 -11.40 21.98 13.37
C PHE A 516 -10.54 22.94 14.20
N GLU A 517 -9.22 22.97 13.99
CA GLU A 517 -8.26 23.67 14.84
C GLU A 517 -7.57 24.83 14.11
N PRO A 518 -7.18 25.91 14.80
CA PRO A 518 -6.48 27.04 14.17
C PRO A 518 -5.18 26.64 13.45
N PHE A 519 -4.43 25.68 14.02
CA PHE A 519 -3.19 25.22 13.38
C PHE A 519 -3.46 24.44 12.08
N ALA A 520 -4.62 23.79 11.96
CA ALA A 520 -5.04 23.17 10.70
C ALA A 520 -5.21 24.22 9.61
N GLU A 521 -5.86 25.35 9.92
CA GLU A 521 -6.04 26.46 8.96
C GLU A 521 -4.69 27.02 8.52
N ARG A 522 -3.78 27.26 9.47
CA ARG A 522 -2.42 27.74 9.22
C ARG A 522 -1.63 26.83 8.27
N LEU A 523 -1.69 25.52 8.48
CA LEU A 523 -0.96 24.53 7.67
C LEU A 523 -1.59 24.36 6.28
N VAL A 524 -2.92 24.30 6.20
CA VAL A 524 -3.63 24.20 4.91
C VAL A 524 -3.39 25.44 4.06
N ASP A 525 -3.43 26.64 4.65
CA ASP A 525 -3.11 27.88 3.93
C ASP A 525 -1.70 27.85 3.36
N TYR A 526 -0.73 27.45 4.18
CA TYR A 526 0.64 27.32 3.73
C TYR A 526 0.78 26.32 2.57
N ALA A 527 0.14 25.15 2.68
CA ALA A 527 0.19 24.12 1.65
C ALA A 527 -0.46 24.57 0.33
N LEU A 528 -1.61 25.25 0.39
CA LEU A 528 -2.28 25.79 -0.80
C LEU A 528 -1.47 26.93 -1.45
N ASP A 529 -0.87 27.80 -0.64
CA ASP A 529 0.02 28.87 -1.13
C ASP A 529 1.28 28.28 -1.80
N GLU A 530 1.85 27.21 -1.22
CA GLU A 530 2.97 26.50 -1.81
C GLU A 530 2.58 25.81 -3.12
N GLN A 531 1.41 25.15 -3.20
CA GLN A 531 0.88 24.60 -4.46
C GLN A 531 0.73 25.67 -5.54
N LYS A 532 0.25 26.86 -5.18
CA LYS A 532 0.15 27.98 -6.11
C LYS A 532 1.54 28.45 -6.58
N ARG A 533 2.48 28.63 -5.66
CA ARG A 533 3.84 29.09 -5.94
C ARG A 533 4.59 28.15 -6.88
N VAL A 534 4.57 26.85 -6.61
CA VAL A 534 5.31 25.86 -7.41
C VAL A 534 4.73 25.73 -8.81
N ARG A 535 3.41 25.88 -8.98
CA ARG A 535 2.75 25.92 -10.30
C ARG A 535 3.10 27.17 -11.10
N GLU A 536 3.18 28.33 -10.46
CA GLU A 536 3.58 29.58 -11.11
C GLU A 536 5.07 29.59 -11.52
N SER A 537 5.87 28.67 -10.96
CA SER A 537 7.30 28.52 -11.23
C SER A 537 7.62 27.51 -12.35
N MET A 538 6.62 26.73 -12.81
CA MET A 538 6.72 25.82 -13.96
C MET A 538 6.53 26.56 -15.28
#